data_AF-A0AAW2VEV3-F1
#
_entry.id   AF-A0AAW2VEV3-F1
#
_cell.length_a   1.000
_cell.length_b   1.000
_cell.length_c   1.000
_cell.angle_alpha   90.00
_cell.angle_beta   90.00
_cell.angle_gamma   90.00
#
_symmetry.space_group_name_H-M   'P 1'
#
loop_
_entity.id
_entity.type
_entity.pdbx_description
1 polymer ?
#
loop_
_entity_poly.entity_id
_entity_poly.type
_entity_poly.pdbx_seq_one_letter_code
_entity_poly.pdbx_strand_id
1 'polypeptide(L)'
;MFQAFSRTLFSTHRLFPFVPYPRSRFYLSLSPMSTPAIKRVGTHNGSFHCDEALGCFMIRLTKRLSEAHIVRTRDPKVLETLDAVLDVGGVYDSTKDRYDHHQKGFEEVSGHGFNTKLSSAGLVYKVSSPSFFCCLVQKRIM
;
A
#
# COMPACT_ATOMS: atom_id res chain seq x y z
N MET A 1 79.33 36.74 16.28
CA MET A 1 79.83 35.53 15.60
C MET A 1 78.96 35.34 14.36
N PHE A 2 79.58 35.58 13.19
CA PHE A 2 79.23 35.33 11.77
C PHE A 2 77.81 34.85 11.39
N GLN A 3 77.04 35.63 10.60
CA GLN A 3 77.00 35.74 9.12
C GLN A 3 76.26 34.59 8.38
N ALA A 4 75.23 34.98 7.64
CA ALA A 4 74.50 34.20 6.64
C ALA A 4 75.26 34.10 5.32
N PHE A 5 75.09 33.02 4.53
CA PHE A 5 75.22 32.84 3.06
C PHE A 5 74.97 31.32 2.81
N SER A 6 74.48 30.74 1.70
CA SER A 6 73.86 31.17 0.45
C SER A 6 73.65 29.92 -0.43
N ARG A 7 72.50 29.86 -1.11
CA ARG A 7 72.26 29.42 -2.51
C ARG A 7 72.43 27.94 -2.96
N THR A 8 71.28 27.47 -3.48
CA THR A 8 71.02 26.66 -4.70
C THR A 8 71.48 25.22 -4.80
N LEU A 9 70.49 24.32 -4.93
CA LEU A 9 70.56 23.18 -5.84
C LEU A 9 69.25 23.07 -6.65
N PHE A 10 69.42 22.70 -7.92
CA PHE A 10 68.49 22.80 -9.02
C PHE A 10 67.29 21.84 -8.90
N SER A 11 66.09 22.35 -9.18
CA SER A 11 64.87 21.55 -9.35
C SER A 11 64.84 20.97 -10.77
N THR A 12 65.05 19.66 -10.91
CA THR A 12 64.73 18.94 -12.14
C THR A 12 63.25 18.56 -12.10
N HIS A 13 62.40 19.33 -12.77
CA HIS A 13 61.00 18.98 -12.98
C HIS A 13 60.91 17.78 -13.94
N ARG A 14 60.59 16.58 -13.42
CA ARG A 14 60.09 15.48 -14.24
C ARG A 14 58.67 15.82 -14.67
N LEU A 15 58.46 15.95 -15.98
CA LEU A 15 57.13 15.99 -16.58
C LEU A 15 56.54 14.58 -16.52
N PHE A 16 55.52 14.39 -15.69
CA PHE A 16 54.67 13.20 -15.74
C PHE A 16 53.68 13.36 -16.91
N PRO A 17 53.50 12.34 -17.76
CA PRO A 17 52.50 12.41 -18.83
C PRO A 17 51.09 12.37 -18.23
N PHE A 18 50.27 13.34 -18.63
CA PHE A 18 48.87 13.46 -18.25
C PHE A 18 48.07 12.35 -18.97
N VAL A 19 47.63 11.33 -18.23
CA VAL A 19 46.73 10.30 -18.75
C VAL A 19 45.29 10.79 -18.58
N PRO A 20 44.52 11.06 -19.65
CA PRO A 20 43.13 11.47 -19.50
C PRO A 20 42.31 10.26 -19.00
N TYR A 21 41.77 10.37 -17.79
CA TYR A 21 40.78 9.43 -17.26
C TYR A 21 39.50 9.56 -18.10
N PRO A 22 38.94 8.47 -18.66
CA PRO A 22 37.66 8.55 -19.35
C PRO A 22 36.57 8.87 -18.33
N ARG A 23 35.92 10.02 -18.50
CA ARG A 23 34.77 10.43 -17.69
C ARG A 23 33.58 9.57 -18.14
N SER A 24 33.36 8.44 -17.48
CA SER A 24 32.15 7.64 -17.65
C SER A 24 30.95 8.54 -17.40
N ARG A 25 30.25 8.92 -18.47
CA ARG A 25 28.99 9.64 -18.41
C ARG A 25 27.93 8.59 -18.10
N PHE A 26 27.79 8.25 -16.81
CA PHE A 26 26.66 7.49 -16.34
C PHE A 26 25.41 8.32 -16.58
N TYR A 27 24.73 8.06 -17.70
CA TYR A 27 23.33 8.44 -17.84
C TYR A 27 22.58 7.57 -16.84
N LEU A 28 22.23 8.14 -15.68
CA LEU A 28 21.19 7.59 -14.83
C LEU A 28 19.94 7.52 -15.71
N SER A 29 19.65 6.33 -16.21
CA SER A 29 18.36 5.99 -16.80
C SER A 29 17.33 6.19 -15.69
N LEU A 30 16.72 7.37 -15.63
CA LEU A 30 15.51 7.57 -14.86
C LEU A 30 14.42 6.71 -15.51
N SER A 31 14.31 5.47 -15.04
CA SER A 31 13.11 4.67 -15.26
C SER A 31 11.94 5.49 -14.71
N PRO A 32 10.84 5.68 -15.47
CA PRO A 32 9.67 6.36 -14.95
C PRO A 32 9.22 5.65 -13.68
N MET A 33 9.27 6.37 -12.56
CA MET A 33 8.74 5.87 -11.30
C MET A 33 7.26 5.62 -11.53
N SER A 34 6.87 4.35 -11.61
CA SER A 34 5.47 3.93 -11.60
C SER A 34 4.84 4.52 -10.35
N THR A 35 4.04 5.57 -10.50
CA THR A 35 3.15 6.00 -9.43
C THR A 35 2.28 4.80 -9.08
N PRO A 36 2.23 4.37 -7.80
CA PRO A 36 1.39 3.24 -7.43
C PRO A 36 -0.04 3.57 -7.82
N ALA A 37 -0.65 2.73 -8.65
CA ALA A 37 -2.04 2.90 -9.05
C ALA A 37 -2.91 3.01 -7.79
N ILE A 38 -3.76 4.03 -7.73
CA ILE A 38 -4.65 4.26 -6.59
C ILE A 38 -5.55 3.03 -6.45
N LYS A 39 -5.51 2.41 -5.27
CA LYS A 39 -6.32 1.24 -4.95
C LYS A 39 -7.79 1.61 -4.90
N ARG A 40 -8.68 0.66 -5.22
CA ARG A 40 -10.12 0.90 -5.32
C ARG A 40 -10.91 -0.20 -4.62
N VAL A 41 -11.88 0.21 -3.82
CA VAL A 41 -12.78 -0.68 -3.06
C VAL A 41 -14.20 -0.47 -3.56
N GLY A 42 -14.85 -1.53 -4.01
CA GLY A 42 -16.23 -1.53 -4.48
C GLY A 42 -17.23 -1.77 -3.37
N THR A 43 -18.37 -1.09 -3.42
CA THR A 43 -19.57 -1.42 -2.65
C THR A 43 -20.83 -1.04 -3.43
N HIS A 44 -22.00 -1.45 -2.97
CA HIS A 44 -23.25 -1.18 -3.67
C HIS A 44 -23.58 0.33 -3.75
N ASN A 45 -24.36 0.72 -4.76
CA ASN A 45 -24.81 2.10 -4.97
C ASN A 45 -26.24 2.39 -4.46
N GLY A 46 -26.77 1.58 -3.52
CA GLY A 46 -28.08 1.80 -2.92
C GLY A 46 -28.10 2.84 -1.80
N SER A 47 -29.07 2.72 -0.88
CA SER A 47 -29.02 3.40 0.42
C SER A 47 -27.74 3.05 1.16
N PHE A 48 -27.31 3.90 2.09
CA PHE A 48 -26.20 3.54 2.97
C PHE A 48 -26.72 2.63 4.08
N HIS A 49 -26.11 1.46 4.22
CA HIS A 49 -26.27 0.64 5.40
C HIS A 49 -25.06 0.87 6.33
N CYS A 50 -25.18 0.42 7.57
CA CYS A 50 -24.10 0.61 8.54
C CYS A 50 -22.95 -0.38 8.31
N ASP A 51 -23.25 -1.54 7.74
CA ASP A 51 -22.31 -2.64 7.60
C ASP A 51 -21.34 -2.42 6.43
N GLU A 52 -21.78 -2.01 5.25
CA GLU A 52 -20.85 -1.71 4.15
C GLU A 52 -20.05 -0.44 4.43
N ALA A 53 -20.66 0.56 5.11
CA ALA A 53 -19.94 1.75 5.56
C ALA A 53 -18.82 1.40 6.56
N LEU A 54 -19.14 0.60 7.59
CA LEU A 54 -18.16 0.15 8.57
C LEU A 54 -17.10 -0.75 7.93
N GLY A 55 -17.49 -1.67 7.05
CA GLY A 55 -16.57 -2.54 6.32
C GLY A 55 -15.59 -1.74 5.44
N CYS A 56 -16.08 -0.72 4.72
CA CYS A 56 -15.23 0.17 3.91
C CYS A 56 -14.26 0.99 4.77
N PHE A 57 -14.69 1.47 5.95
CA PHE A 57 -13.79 2.14 6.88
C PHE A 57 -12.70 1.19 7.39
N MET A 58 -13.13 0.01 7.83
CA MET A 58 -12.26 -1.03 8.36
C MET A 58 -11.22 -1.47 7.34
N ILE A 59 -11.61 -1.81 6.12
CA ILE A 59 -10.65 -2.30 5.12
C ILE A 59 -9.56 -1.25 4.79
N ARG A 60 -9.88 0.05 4.90
CA ARG A 60 -8.94 1.18 4.79
C ARG A 60 -8.04 1.39 6.02
N LEU A 61 -8.19 0.61 7.09
CA LEU A 61 -7.19 0.54 8.16
C LEU A 61 -6.06 -0.44 7.83
N THR A 62 -6.24 -1.29 6.82
CA THR A 62 -5.18 -2.21 6.38
C THR A 62 -4.10 -1.44 5.61
N LYS A 63 -2.85 -1.90 5.73
CA LYS A 63 -1.71 -1.28 5.00
C LYS A 63 -1.88 -1.35 3.48
N ARG A 64 -2.55 -2.39 2.96
CA ARG A 64 -2.73 -2.61 1.51
C ARG A 64 -3.74 -1.64 0.89
N LEU A 65 -4.76 -1.24 1.64
CA LEU A 65 -5.92 -0.50 1.13
C LEU A 65 -6.14 0.84 1.85
N SER A 66 -5.13 1.38 2.54
CA SER A 66 -5.29 2.58 3.38
C SER A 66 -5.78 3.81 2.61
N GLU A 67 -5.20 4.02 1.43
CA GLU A 67 -5.52 5.11 0.52
C GLU A 67 -6.55 4.71 -0.56
N ALA A 68 -7.27 3.61 -0.35
CA ALA A 68 -8.17 3.12 -1.38
C ALA A 68 -9.38 4.05 -1.57
N HIS A 69 -9.70 4.34 -2.83
CA HIS A 69 -10.88 5.10 -3.23
C HIS A 69 -12.12 4.21 -3.20
N ILE A 70 -13.20 4.68 -2.58
CA ILE A 70 -14.47 3.95 -2.53
C ILE A 70 -15.26 4.17 -3.82
N VAL A 71 -15.65 3.08 -4.47
CA VAL A 71 -16.43 3.05 -5.71
C VAL A 71 -17.80 2.47 -5.39
N ARG A 72 -18.85 3.27 -5.51
CA ARG A 72 -20.24 2.81 -5.32
C ARG A 72 -20.83 2.34 -6.65
N THR A 73 -21.00 1.04 -6.85
CA THR A 73 -21.54 0.45 -8.09
C THR A 73 -22.09 -0.96 -7.84
N ARG A 74 -22.98 -1.42 -8.72
CA ARG A 74 -23.39 -2.83 -8.82
C ARG A 74 -23.01 -3.46 -10.16
N ASP A 75 -22.32 -2.71 -11.04
CA ASP A 75 -21.91 -3.22 -12.34
C ASP A 75 -20.83 -4.30 -12.17
N PRO A 76 -21.11 -5.57 -12.51
CA PRO A 76 -20.16 -6.67 -12.33
C PRO A 76 -18.85 -6.42 -13.07
N LYS A 77 -18.89 -5.79 -14.26
CA LYS A 77 -17.69 -5.49 -15.05
C LYS A 77 -16.79 -4.48 -14.33
N VAL A 78 -17.37 -3.52 -13.62
CA VAL A 78 -16.58 -2.60 -12.80
C VAL A 78 -16.03 -3.34 -11.59
N LEU A 79 -16.85 -4.12 -10.89
CA LEU A 79 -16.46 -4.85 -9.67
C LEU A 79 -15.28 -5.82 -9.90
N GLU A 80 -15.22 -6.46 -11.07
CA GLU A 80 -14.12 -7.33 -11.47
C GLU A 80 -12.76 -6.61 -11.52
N THR A 81 -12.76 -5.30 -11.78
CA THR A 81 -11.53 -4.49 -11.87
C THR A 81 -11.03 -3.93 -10.53
N LEU A 82 -11.81 -4.09 -9.45
CA LEU A 82 -11.52 -3.46 -8.15
C LEU A 82 -10.64 -4.35 -7.28
N ASP A 83 -9.82 -3.73 -6.44
CA ASP A 83 -8.91 -4.45 -5.54
C ASP A 83 -9.68 -5.20 -4.46
N ALA A 84 -10.75 -4.61 -3.93
CA ALA A 84 -11.67 -5.25 -2.98
C ALA A 84 -13.12 -4.95 -3.32
N VAL A 85 -14.05 -5.80 -2.89
CA VAL A 85 -15.49 -5.61 -3.06
C VAL A 85 -16.22 -6.06 -1.80
N LEU A 86 -17.10 -5.21 -1.28
CA LEU A 86 -17.89 -5.44 -0.08
C LEU A 86 -19.38 -5.29 -0.38
N ASP A 87 -20.20 -6.15 0.20
CA ASP A 87 -21.67 -6.03 0.18
C ASP A 87 -22.33 -6.06 -1.21
N VAL A 88 -21.59 -6.53 -2.21
CA VAL A 88 -22.04 -6.68 -3.59
C VAL A 88 -21.20 -7.71 -4.33
N GLY A 89 -21.74 -8.28 -5.41
CA GLY A 89 -21.03 -9.20 -6.29
C GLY A 89 -21.31 -10.67 -6.02
N GLY A 90 -22.02 -11.00 -4.93
CA GLY A 90 -22.48 -12.34 -4.60
C GLY A 90 -21.36 -13.31 -4.25
N VAL A 91 -20.18 -12.83 -3.83
CA VAL A 91 -19.00 -13.66 -3.55
C VAL A 91 -18.36 -13.32 -2.21
N TYR A 92 -18.08 -14.37 -1.42
CA TYR A 92 -17.16 -14.31 -0.29
C TYR A 92 -15.88 -15.09 -0.64
N ASP A 93 -14.75 -14.39 -0.70
CA ASP A 93 -13.41 -14.92 -0.94
C ASP A 93 -12.39 -13.97 -0.29
N SER A 94 -11.92 -14.34 0.90
CA SER A 94 -10.96 -13.54 1.68
C SER A 94 -9.59 -13.43 1.01
N THR A 95 -9.25 -14.34 0.09
CA THR A 95 -7.97 -14.29 -0.64
C THR A 95 -7.98 -13.23 -1.74
N LYS A 96 -9.17 -12.83 -2.20
CA LYS A 96 -9.41 -11.82 -3.24
C LYS A 96 -10.08 -10.56 -2.72
N ASP A 97 -10.13 -10.38 -1.41
CA ASP A 97 -10.82 -9.27 -0.75
C ASP A 97 -12.29 -9.11 -1.23
N ARG A 98 -13.02 -10.22 -1.32
CA ARG A 98 -14.45 -10.24 -1.65
C ARG A 98 -15.24 -10.60 -0.39
N TYR A 99 -16.08 -9.68 0.06
CA TYR A 99 -16.78 -9.74 1.34
C TYR A 99 -18.26 -9.42 1.15
N ASP A 100 -18.97 -10.25 0.38
CA ASP A 100 -20.42 -10.20 0.28
C ASP A 100 -21.05 -11.34 1.09
N HIS A 101 -22.22 -11.10 1.67
CA HIS A 101 -22.98 -12.06 2.47
C HIS A 101 -24.39 -12.36 1.91
N HIS A 102 -24.74 -11.78 0.76
CA HIS A 102 -26.06 -11.92 0.13
C HIS A 102 -26.30 -13.27 -0.55
N GLN A 103 -25.37 -14.23 -0.46
CA GLN A 103 -25.50 -15.51 -1.14
C GLN A 103 -26.59 -16.38 -0.50
N LYS A 104 -27.34 -17.09 -1.34
CA LYS A 104 -28.24 -18.13 -0.84
C LYS A 104 -27.42 -19.21 -0.13
N GLY A 105 -27.80 -19.54 1.10
CA GLY A 105 -27.09 -20.52 1.91
C GLY A 105 -25.76 -20.01 2.49
N PHE A 106 -25.56 -18.70 2.59
CA PHE A 106 -24.44 -18.15 3.34
C PHE A 106 -24.58 -18.49 4.83
N GLU A 107 -23.59 -19.18 5.41
CA GLU A 107 -23.61 -19.70 6.80
C GLU A 107 -22.37 -19.27 7.61
N GLU A 108 -21.57 -18.30 7.13
CA GLU A 108 -20.39 -17.87 7.88
C GLU A 108 -20.77 -17.17 9.18
N VAL A 109 -20.21 -17.67 10.28
CA VAL A 109 -20.39 -17.12 11.63
C VAL A 109 -19.02 -16.78 12.25
N SER A 110 -19.04 -15.98 13.33
CA SER A 110 -17.82 -15.61 14.06
C SER A 110 -17.17 -16.78 14.83
N GLY A 111 -17.89 -17.90 15.00
CA GLY A 111 -17.47 -18.99 15.89
C GLY A 111 -17.76 -18.69 17.36
N HIS A 112 -17.05 -19.33 18.28
CA HIS A 112 -17.13 -19.08 19.74
C HIS A 112 -18.53 -19.16 20.37
N GLY A 113 -19.40 -20.01 19.83
CA GLY A 113 -20.78 -20.18 20.30
C GLY A 113 -21.79 -19.19 19.72
N PHE A 114 -21.36 -18.30 18.83
CA PHE A 114 -22.26 -17.40 18.09
C PHE A 114 -22.78 -18.09 16.82
N ASN A 115 -24.10 -18.04 16.64
CA ASN A 115 -24.80 -18.56 15.46
C ASN A 115 -25.28 -17.44 14.50
N THR A 116 -25.01 -16.18 14.85
CA THR A 116 -25.37 -15.04 14.01
C THR A 116 -24.47 -14.99 12.78
N LYS A 117 -25.10 -14.98 11.60
CA LYS A 117 -24.41 -14.85 10.31
C LYS A 117 -23.69 -13.51 10.22
N LEU A 118 -22.50 -13.53 9.63
CA LEU A 118 -21.68 -12.34 9.47
C LEU A 118 -22.22 -11.42 8.39
N SER A 119 -22.24 -10.12 8.67
CA SER A 119 -22.39 -9.07 7.67
C SER A 119 -21.08 -8.85 6.91
N SER A 120 -21.11 -8.00 5.88
CA SER A 120 -19.91 -7.57 5.15
C SER A 120 -18.82 -7.01 6.08
N ALA A 121 -19.17 -6.17 7.07
CA ALA A 121 -18.23 -5.72 8.10
C ALA A 121 -17.71 -6.86 8.97
N GLY A 122 -18.57 -7.81 9.35
CA GLY A 122 -18.19 -8.97 10.14
C GLY A 122 -17.18 -9.87 9.42
N LEU A 123 -17.34 -10.04 8.11
CA LEU A 123 -16.40 -10.76 7.25
C LEU A 123 -15.03 -10.06 7.19
N VAL A 124 -15.03 -8.74 6.96
CA VAL A 124 -13.80 -7.93 6.96
C VAL A 124 -13.09 -8.03 8.32
N TYR A 125 -13.84 -7.93 9.41
CA TYR A 125 -13.31 -8.08 10.78
C TYR A 125 -12.66 -9.44 10.95
N LYS A 126 -13.39 -10.54 10.71
CA LYS A 126 -12.94 -11.92 10.87
C LYS A 126 -11.58 -12.18 10.22
N VAL A 127 -11.36 -11.66 9.02
CA VAL A 127 -10.12 -11.86 8.25
C VAL A 127 -8.97 -11.00 8.77
N SER A 128 -9.25 -9.81 9.27
CA SER A 128 -8.23 -8.80 9.58
C SER A 128 -8.02 -8.57 11.09
N SER A 129 -8.75 -9.29 11.96
CA SER A 129 -8.74 -9.16 13.43
C SER A 129 -7.36 -8.99 14.08
N PRO A 130 -6.29 -9.74 13.72
CA PRO A 130 -4.98 -9.54 14.32
C PRO A 130 -4.37 -8.16 14.01
N SER A 131 -4.67 -7.61 12.83
CA SER A 131 -4.15 -6.31 12.38
C SER A 131 -5.02 -5.14 12.85
N PHE A 132 -6.32 -5.37 13.05
CA PHE A 132 -7.28 -4.32 13.40
C PHE A 132 -7.09 -3.76 14.81
N PHE A 133 -6.91 -4.62 15.81
CA PHE A 133 -6.78 -4.17 17.20
C PHE A 133 -5.59 -3.22 17.36
N CYS A 134 -4.48 -3.53 16.70
CA CYS A 134 -3.29 -2.68 16.66
C CYS A 134 -3.58 -1.31 16.00
N CYS A 135 -4.21 -1.30 14.81
CA CYS A 135 -4.46 -0.05 14.10
C CYS A 135 -5.51 0.84 14.79
N LEU A 136 -6.58 0.26 15.34
CA LEU A 136 -7.65 1.02 16.00
C LEU A 136 -7.17 1.65 17.31
N VAL A 137 -6.38 0.92 18.11
CA VAL A 137 -5.82 1.42 19.38
C VAL A 137 -4.70 2.44 19.15
N GLN A 138 -3.96 2.34 18.03
CA GLN A 138 -2.85 3.25 17.72
C GLN A 138 -3.25 4.50 16.92
N LYS A 139 -4.45 4.55 16.34
CA LYS A 139 -4.99 5.79 15.76
C LYS A 139 -5.38 6.72 16.90
N ARG A 140 -4.42 7.52 17.36
CA ARG A 140 -4.63 8.65 18.27
C ARG A 140 -5.81 9.47 17.74
N ILE A 141 -6.90 9.52 18.51
CA ILE A 141 -7.98 10.46 18.26
C ILE A 141 -7.33 11.84 18.35
N MET A 142 -7.17 12.49 17.19
CA MET A 142 -6.70 13.87 17.11
C MET A 142 -7.83 14.80 17.51
#